data_AF-A0A5A8F4S5-F1
#
_entry.id   AF-A0A5A8F4S5-F1
#
_cell.length_a   1.000
_cell.length_b   1.000
_cell.length_c   1.000
_cell.angle_alpha   90.00
_cell.angle_beta   90.00
_cell.angle_gamma   90.00
#
_symmetry.space_group_name_H-M   'P 1'
#
loop_
_entity.id
_entity.type
_entity.pdbx_description
1 polymer ?
#
loop_
_entity_poly.entity_id
_entity_poly.type
_entity_poly.pdbx_seq_one_letter_code
_entity_poly.pdbx_strand_id
1 'polypeptide(L)'
;MKKVDGIDILKELKAKDLNAVNIAKDGLEDLTLFLSEMEKIYKRLTSDDIDDEERKFLQYKLKVIESYIDKLNKLISSFIHMENKDVTLN
;
A
#
# COMPACT_ATOMS: atom_id res chain seq x y z
N MET A 1 3.72 37.11 17.65
CA MET A 1 4.14 35.79 17.12
C MET A 1 4.17 34.81 18.28
N LYS A 2 3.33 33.77 18.28
CA LYS A 2 3.42 32.70 19.30
C LYS A 2 4.77 32.01 19.12
N LYS A 3 5.58 31.94 20.17
CA LYS A 3 6.79 31.11 20.18
C LYS A 3 6.32 29.67 20.02
N VAL A 4 6.69 29.03 18.91
CA VAL A 4 6.51 27.59 18.75
C VAL A 4 7.48 26.95 19.72
N ASP A 5 6.96 26.32 20.76
CA ASP A 5 7.77 25.68 21.79
C ASP A 5 8.38 24.41 21.18
N GLY A 6 9.62 24.05 21.55
CA GLY A 6 10.29 22.87 20.97
C GLY A 6 9.51 21.57 21.20
N ILE A 7 8.65 21.57 22.23
CA ILE A 7 7.70 20.50 22.54
C ILE A 7 6.59 20.37 21.49
N ASP A 8 6.15 21.46 20.88
CA ASP A 8 5.11 21.43 19.83
C ASP A 8 5.67 20.85 18.53
N ILE A 9 6.92 21.15 18.19
CA ILE A 9 7.64 20.52 17.06
C ILE A 9 7.77 19.00 17.26
N LEU A 10 8.12 18.57 18.48
CA LEU A 10 8.23 17.14 18.81
C LEU A 10 6.88 16.41 18.77
N LYS A 11 5.79 17.07 19.15
CA LYS A 11 4.44 16.51 19.03
C LYS A 11 4.01 16.38 17.57
N GLU A 12 4.32 17.36 16.74
CA GLU A 12 4.04 17.34 15.30
C GLU A 12 4.82 16.24 14.58
N LEU A 13 6.09 16.03 14.93
CA LEU A 13 6.91 14.93 14.40
C LEU A 13 6.32 13.57 14.78
N LYS A 14 6.01 13.36 16.07
CA LYS A 14 5.41 12.10 16.54
C LYS A 14 4.02 11.82 15.93
N ALA A 15 3.21 12.86 15.70
CA ALA A 15 1.92 12.73 15.04
C ALA A 15 2.07 12.37 13.56
N LYS A 16 3.09 12.91 12.88
CA LYS A 16 3.41 12.57 11.48
C LYS A 16 3.83 11.11 11.35
N ASP A 17 4.65 10.61 12.28
CA ASP A 17 5.08 9.20 12.29
C ASP A 17 3.89 8.27 12.56
N LEU A 18 3.01 8.62 13.51
CA LEU A 18 1.79 7.86 13.78
C LEU A 18 0.85 7.80 12.57
N ASN A 19 0.75 8.92 11.82
CA ASN A 19 -0.04 8.98 10.61
C ASN A 19 0.55 8.11 9.50
N ALA A 20 1.87 8.10 9.33
CA ALA A 20 2.54 7.22 8.37
C ALA A 20 2.30 5.74 8.68
N VAL A 21 2.35 5.36 9.95
CA VAL A 21 2.02 3.99 10.41
C VAL A 21 0.57 3.63 10.10
N ASN A 22 -0.39 4.52 10.33
CA ASN A 22 -1.80 4.27 9.99
C ASN A 22 -2.01 4.11 8.48
N ILE A 23 -1.38 4.96 7.65
CA ILE A 23 -1.44 4.84 6.19
C ILE A 23 -0.84 3.51 5.72
N ALA A 24 0.28 3.08 6.30
CA ALA A 24 0.88 1.79 5.99
C ALA A 24 -0.02 0.63 6.42
N LYS A 25 -0.66 0.72 7.59
CA LYS A 25 -1.63 -0.25 8.09
C LYS A 25 -2.81 -0.39 7.14
N ASP A 26 -3.45 0.72 6.77
CA ASP A 26 -4.60 0.71 5.86
C ASP A 26 -4.21 0.15 4.48
N GLY A 27 -3.02 0.51 3.98
CA GLY A 27 -2.47 -0.06 2.74
C GLY A 27 -2.23 -1.58 2.81
N LEU A 28 -1.82 -2.12 3.97
CA LEU A 28 -1.64 -3.55 4.18
C LEU A 28 -2.99 -4.29 4.28
N GLU A 29 -4.01 -3.67 4.86
CA GLU A 29 -5.37 -4.19 4.89
C GLU A 29 -5.95 -4.27 3.47
N ASP A 30 -5.77 -3.23 2.65
CA ASP A 30 -6.17 -3.22 1.24
C ASP A 30 -5.42 -4.29 0.42
N LEU A 31 -4.12 -4.47 0.64
CA LEU A 31 -3.34 -5.55 0.01
C LEU A 31 -3.92 -6.92 0.32
N THR A 32 -4.37 -7.15 1.55
CA THR A 32 -4.97 -8.42 1.96
C THR A 32 -6.25 -8.72 1.17
N LEU A 33 -7.08 -7.70 0.95
CA LEU A 33 -8.30 -7.82 0.14
C LEU A 33 -7.98 -8.11 -1.34
N PHE A 34 -6.97 -7.43 -1.89
CA PHE A 34 -6.53 -7.65 -3.27
C PHE A 34 -5.98 -9.05 -3.50
N LEU A 35 -5.16 -9.56 -2.57
CA LEU A 35 -4.63 -10.93 -2.64
C LEU A 35 -5.76 -11.97 -2.64
N SER A 36 -6.73 -11.82 -1.73
CA SER A 36 -7.89 -12.71 -1.68
C SER A 36 -8.68 -12.70 -2.99
N GLU A 37 -8.85 -11.53 -3.61
CA GLU A 37 -9.54 -11.42 -4.89
C GLU A 37 -8.73 -12.02 -6.05
N MET A 38 -7.41 -11.84 -6.07
CA MET A 38 -6.53 -12.49 -7.06
C MET A 38 -6.64 -14.01 -6.97
N GLU A 39 -6.64 -14.59 -5.77
CA GLU A 39 -6.79 -16.04 -5.58
C GLU A 39 -8.11 -16.56 -6.18
N LYS A 40 -9.22 -15.83 -6.00
CA LYS A 40 -10.52 -16.20 -6.60
C LYS A 40 -10.45 -16.13 -8.12
N ILE A 41 -9.83 -15.08 -8.66
CA ILE A 41 -9.69 -14.92 -10.11
C ILE A 41 -8.83 -16.04 -10.70
N TYR A 42 -7.70 -16.38 -10.08
CA TYR A 42 -6.87 -17.50 -10.53
C TYR A 42 -7.63 -18.82 -10.52
N LYS A 43 -8.37 -19.12 -9.44
CA LYS A 43 -9.22 -20.33 -9.37
C LYS A 43 -10.23 -20.39 -10.50
N ARG A 44 -10.88 -19.26 -10.83
CA ARG A 44 -11.85 -19.20 -11.94
C ARG A 44 -11.18 -19.34 -13.30
N LEU A 45 -10.02 -18.72 -13.51
CA LEU A 45 -9.25 -18.82 -14.76
C LEU A 45 -8.73 -20.23 -15.06
N THR A 46 -8.53 -21.05 -14.03
CA THR A 46 -8.15 -22.47 -14.13
C THR A 46 -9.35 -23.42 -14.26
N SER A 47 -10.58 -22.91 -14.23
CA SER A 47 -11.78 -23.74 -14.41
C SER A 47 -11.98 -24.07 -15.89
N ASP A 48 -12.39 -25.30 -16.20
CA ASP A 48 -12.54 -25.80 -17.58
C ASP A 48 -13.77 -25.21 -18.31
N ASP A 49 -14.72 -24.65 -17.56
CA ASP A 49 -16.01 -24.15 -18.04
C ASP A 49 -16.05 -22.64 -18.29
N ILE A 50 -14.91 -21.95 -18.18
CA ILE A 50 -14.83 -20.49 -18.38
C ILE A 50 -14.89 -20.14 -19.87
N ASP A 51 -15.76 -19.19 -20.24
CA ASP A 51 -15.82 -18.68 -21.60
C ASP A 51 -14.73 -17.64 -21.90
N ASP A 52 -14.52 -17.35 -23.19
CA ASP A 52 -13.47 -16.44 -23.65
C ASP A 52 -13.67 -14.98 -23.23
N GLU A 53 -14.91 -14.54 -23.07
CA GLU A 53 -15.24 -13.16 -22.67
C GLU A 53 -14.95 -12.98 -21.17
N GLU A 54 -15.42 -13.92 -20.35
CA GLU A 54 -15.13 -13.99 -18.93
C GLU A 54 -13.61 -14.08 -18.70
N ARG A 55 -12.90 -14.94 -19.46
CA ARG A 55 -11.44 -15.06 -19.37
C ARG A 55 -10.74 -13.72 -19.63
N LYS A 56 -11.11 -13.00 -20.69
CA LYS A 56 -10.54 -11.67 -21.00
C LYS A 56 -10.83 -10.65 -19.91
N PHE A 57 -12.05 -10.65 -19.39
CA PHE A 57 -12.45 -9.75 -18.31
C PHE A 57 -11.66 -10.01 -17.03
N LEU A 58 -11.52 -11.28 -16.63
CA LEU A 58 -10.75 -11.67 -15.46
C LEU A 58 -9.25 -11.34 -15.59
N GLN A 59 -8.67 -11.52 -16.78
CA GLN A 59 -7.29 -11.10 -17.06
C GLN A 59 -7.12 -9.58 -16.96
N TYR A 60 -8.09 -8.80 -17.46
CA TYR A 60 -8.09 -7.34 -17.27
C TYR A 60 -8.15 -6.97 -15.78
N LYS A 61 -9.04 -7.63 -15.02
CA LYS A 61 -9.18 -7.40 -13.58
C LYS A 61 -7.88 -7.69 -12.83
N LEU A 62 -7.18 -8.79 -13.15
CA LEU A 62 -5.86 -9.08 -12.60
C LEU A 62 -4.86 -7.96 -12.86
N LYS A 63 -4.75 -7.48 -14.11
CA LYS A 63 -3.83 -6.39 -14.46
C LYS A 63 -4.10 -5.10 -13.66
N VAL A 64 -5.38 -4.79 -13.43
CA VAL A 64 -5.77 -3.65 -12.60
C VAL A 64 -5.30 -3.84 -11.15
N ILE A 65 -5.54 -5.01 -10.57
CA ILE A 65 -5.11 -5.32 -9.20
C ILE A 65 -3.58 -5.27 -9.08
N GLU A 66 -2.85 -5.88 -10.01
CA GLU A 66 -1.38 -5.84 -10.06
C GLU A 66 -0.86 -4.39 -10.09
N SER A 67 -1.50 -3.51 -10.87
CA SER A 67 -1.15 -2.09 -10.90
C SER A 67 -1.37 -1.39 -9.56
N TYR A 68 -2.43 -1.73 -8.82
CA TYR A 68 -2.67 -1.20 -7.48
C TYR A 68 -1.63 -1.71 -6.47
N ILE A 69 -1.30 -3.00 -6.51
CA ILE A 69 -0.27 -3.58 -5.64
C ILE A 69 1.09 -2.92 -5.89
N ASP A 70 1.48 -2.70 -7.14
CA ASP A 70 2.73 -2.00 -7.48
C ASP A 70 2.76 -0.56 -6.91
N LYS A 71 1.64 0.16 -7.00
CA LYS A 71 1.52 1.51 -6.40
C LYS A 71 1.64 1.48 -4.89
N LEU A 72 0.97 0.54 -4.22
CA LEU A 72 1.06 0.37 -2.77
C LEU A 72 2.48 0.01 -2.33
N ASN A 73 3.14 -0.90 -3.06
CA ASN A 73 4.53 -1.27 -2.80
C ASN A 73 5.48 -0.08 -2.95
N LYS A 74 5.31 0.76 -3.98
CA LYS A 74 6.10 1.99 -4.15
C LYS A 74 5.86 2.98 -3.01
N LEU A 75 4.60 3.15 -2.59
CA LEU A 75 4.24 4.02 -1.48
C LEU A 75 4.88 3.55 -0.16
N ILE A 76 4.70 2.28 0.20
CA ILE A 76 5.28 1.68 1.41
C ILE A 76 6.81 1.78 1.36
N SER A 77 7.43 1.44 0.23
CA SER A 77 8.88 1.54 0.06
C SER A 77 9.39 2.97 0.25
N SER A 78 8.64 3.99 -0.19
CA SER A 78 9.02 5.39 0.01
C SER A 78 9.05 5.81 1.48
N PHE A 79 8.17 5.25 2.32
CA PHE A 79 8.17 5.48 3.76
C PHE A 79 9.32 4.76 4.46
N ILE A 80 9.59 3.49 4.11
CA ILE A 80 10.70 2.71 4.70
C ILE A 80 12.07 3.33 4.37
N HIS A 81 12.24 3.90 3.18
CA HIS A 81 13.50 4.55 2.78
C HIS A 81 13.68 5.96 3.36
N MET A 82 12.64 6.59 3.90
CA MET A 82 12.78 7.86 4.64
C MET A 82 13.50 7.64 5.97
N GLU A 83 13.24 6.54 6.69
CA GLU A 83 13.86 6.26 8.00
C GLU A 83 15.39 6.05 7.93
N ASN A 84 15.92 5.63 6.78
CA ASN A 84 17.35 5.36 6.64
C ASN A 84 18.22 6.58 6.29
N LYS A 85 17.63 7.74 5.96
CA LYS A 85 18.39 8.94 5.57
C LYS A 85 18.67 9.91 6.71
N ASP A 86 18.00 9.77 7.85
CA ASP A 86 18.15 10.68 9.00
C ASP A 86 19.19 10.21 10.05
N VAL A 87 19.93 9.13 9.78
CA VAL A 87 21.04 8.67 10.64
C VAL A 87 22.40 9.01 10.01
N THR A 88 22.63 10.29 9.76
CA THR A 88 23.98 10.86 9.79
C THR A 88 24.05 11.80 10.98
N LEU A 89 24.36 11.21 12.15
CA LEU A 89 24.84 11.94 13.30
C LEU A 89 26.26 12.43 12.95
N ASN A 90 26.40 13.71 12.62
CA ASN A 90 27.67 14.43 12.70
C ASN A 90 27.98 14.73 14.17
#